data_AF-A0A2E7Y651-F1
#
_entry.id   AF-A0A2E7Y651-F1
#
_cell.length_a   1.000
_cell.length_b   1.000
_cell.length_c   1.000
_cell.angle_alpha   90.00
_cell.angle_beta   90.00
_cell.angle_gamma   90.00
#
_symmetry.space_group_name_H-M   'P 1'
#
loop_
_entity.id
_entity.type
_entity.pdbx_description
1 polymer ?
#
loop_
_entity_poly.entity_id
_entity_poly.type
_entity_poly.pdbx_seq_one_letter_code
_entity_poly.pdbx_strand_id
1 'polypeptide(L)'
;MTTMRYVTVLVLLFFGLAATSAASDAEAFRQAGIEPVVVPVDFRTFMADLQLGRDEMDAADLLLDDYATGMRQVLADLRVKQERDREQLDAALDGRIRLSADAIRELRLSLRMAVRESWKVADERLQEMIEWGTLLSTVDSATQSIAVGRLHRRVYLTGHGRAGLVDVGELVADAEELEDIDEATLRAALATYEQSISTTARDDALAVREAKITDAIASLQRDAAARASLQRASAERWRIRMAVQDAAIAAITSLLKTNNDEASRKWIDRVNAAFFPSVCSPLDAIIAMDWIAKNGDAAQTAQSQACITDSMERLRTLRSEAVALLREGRKLGVDLDHDAASLVSEAMDVRMRYLRNSGERSVLEREMYNCVTRLLSDGQKAAIRRILAVGH
;
A
#
# COMPACT_ATOMS: atom_id res chain seq x y z
N MET A 1 12.62 52.16 4.53
CA MET A 1 12.57 50.84 5.21
C MET A 1 11.13 50.33 5.17
N THR A 2 10.67 49.78 4.04
CA THR A 2 9.28 49.26 3.92
C THR A 2 9.08 48.23 2.81
N THR A 3 10.15 47.68 2.25
CA THR A 3 10.09 46.74 1.11
C THR A 3 10.46 45.29 1.45
N MET A 4 10.92 45.00 2.67
CA MET A 4 11.40 43.65 3.05
C MET A 4 10.37 42.75 3.75
N ARG A 5 9.15 43.24 4.04
CA ARG A 5 8.10 42.45 4.74
C ARG A 5 7.04 41.83 3.81
N TYR A 6 6.96 42.26 2.55
CA TYR A 6 5.98 41.72 1.59
C TYR A 6 6.45 40.44 0.89
N VAL A 7 7.76 40.22 0.74
CA VAL A 7 8.30 39.02 0.09
C VAL A 7 8.12 37.78 0.98
N THR A 8 8.33 37.89 2.29
CA THR A 8 8.21 36.74 3.21
C THR A 8 6.75 36.28 3.40
N VAL A 9 5.77 37.19 3.31
CA VAL A 9 4.34 36.84 3.41
C VAL A 9 3.81 36.28 2.10
N LEU A 10 4.32 36.73 0.94
CA LEU A 10 3.95 36.15 -0.36
C LEU A 10 4.52 34.73 -0.52
N VAL A 11 5.76 34.49 -0.07
CA VAL A 11 6.40 33.18 -0.12
C VAL A 11 5.68 32.17 0.80
N LEU A 12 5.28 32.57 2.01
CA LEU A 12 4.49 31.70 2.91
C LEU A 12 3.06 31.42 2.41
N LEU A 13 2.43 32.36 1.69
CA LEU A 13 1.13 32.15 1.06
C LEU A 13 1.21 31.24 -0.18
N PHE A 14 2.27 31.34 -0.99
CA PHE A 14 2.51 30.42 -2.12
C PHE A 14 2.83 29.01 -1.65
N PHE A 15 3.69 28.82 -0.65
CA PHE A 15 3.98 27.51 -0.07
C PHE A 15 2.75 26.86 0.60
N GLY A 16 1.91 27.68 1.24
CA GLY A 16 0.64 27.22 1.83
C GLY A 16 -0.38 26.79 0.78
N LEU A 17 -0.56 27.56 -0.30
CA LEU A 17 -1.49 27.23 -1.39
C LEU A 17 -1.01 26.04 -2.23
N ALA A 18 0.29 25.97 -2.57
CA ALA A 18 0.87 24.89 -3.37
C ALA A 18 0.76 23.53 -2.66
N ALA A 19 0.97 23.48 -1.34
CA ALA A 19 0.80 22.26 -0.55
C ALA A 19 -0.66 21.78 -0.53
N THR A 20 -1.63 22.70 -0.40
CA THR A 20 -3.07 22.35 -0.46
C THR A 20 -3.56 21.96 -1.86
N SER A 21 -3.06 22.63 -2.91
CA SER A 21 -3.41 22.26 -4.29
C SER A 21 -2.80 20.91 -4.68
N ALA A 22 -1.54 20.65 -4.31
CA ALA A 22 -0.84 19.40 -4.60
C ALA A 22 -1.50 18.19 -3.91
N ALA A 23 -2.00 18.34 -2.68
CA ALA A 23 -2.76 17.29 -2.00
C ALA A 23 -4.10 17.02 -2.70
N SER A 24 -4.79 18.07 -3.17
CA SER A 24 -6.04 17.93 -3.94
C SER A 24 -5.82 17.33 -5.33
N ASP A 25 -4.70 17.67 -5.98
CA ASP A 25 -4.29 17.17 -7.29
C ASP A 25 -3.93 15.68 -7.22
N ALA A 26 -3.15 15.28 -6.20
CA ALA A 26 -2.78 13.87 -5.97
C ALA A 26 -4.03 12.98 -5.81
N GLU A 27 -5.05 13.46 -5.11
CA GLU A 27 -6.31 12.74 -4.97
C GLU A 27 -7.09 12.67 -6.29
N ALA A 28 -7.14 13.77 -7.05
CA ALA A 28 -7.77 13.79 -8.36
C ALA A 28 -7.09 12.82 -9.35
N PHE A 29 -5.76 12.71 -9.32
CA PHE A 29 -5.01 11.75 -10.13
C PHE A 29 -5.34 10.31 -9.75
N ARG A 30 -5.32 9.99 -8.45
CA ARG A 30 -5.69 8.65 -7.95
C ARG A 30 -7.12 8.27 -8.34
N GLN A 31 -8.09 9.18 -8.20
CA GLN A 31 -9.48 8.93 -8.59
C GLN A 31 -9.65 8.71 -10.09
N ALA A 32 -8.87 9.41 -10.91
CA ALA A 32 -8.83 9.20 -12.36
C ALA A 32 -8.08 7.93 -12.76
N GLY A 33 -7.40 7.27 -11.81
CA GLY A 33 -6.54 6.12 -12.04
C GLY A 33 -5.24 6.46 -12.76
N ILE A 34 -4.76 7.72 -12.67
CA ILE A 34 -3.48 8.15 -13.23
C ILE A 34 -2.38 7.88 -12.20
N GLU A 35 -1.34 7.19 -12.63
CA GLU A 35 -0.16 6.82 -11.82
C GLU A 35 1.08 6.91 -12.73
N PRO A 36 2.30 7.14 -12.20
CA PRO A 36 2.64 7.35 -10.79
C PRO A 36 2.20 8.71 -10.25
N VAL A 37 2.00 8.81 -8.93
CA VAL A 37 1.69 10.07 -8.24
C VAL A 37 2.78 10.34 -7.20
N VAL A 38 3.54 11.42 -7.40
CA VAL A 38 4.53 11.91 -6.42
C VAL A 38 3.88 12.96 -5.54
N VAL A 39 3.88 12.77 -4.23
CA VAL A 39 3.45 13.81 -3.29
C VAL A 39 4.64 14.67 -2.82
N PRO A 40 4.43 15.91 -2.36
CA PRO A 40 5.53 16.81 -2.00
C PRO A 40 6.53 16.25 -0.98
N VAL A 41 6.07 15.41 -0.06
CA VAL A 41 6.95 14.76 0.93
C VAL A 41 7.90 13.75 0.28
N ASP A 42 7.43 12.97 -0.70
CA ASP A 42 8.27 12.01 -1.43
C ASP A 42 9.34 12.75 -2.24
N PHE A 43 8.94 13.85 -2.89
CA PHE A 43 9.83 14.70 -3.67
C PHE A 43 10.93 15.32 -2.81
N ARG A 44 10.56 15.98 -1.71
CA ARG A 44 11.54 16.60 -0.79
C ARG A 44 12.49 15.57 -0.19
N THR A 45 11.99 14.39 0.15
CA THR A 45 12.84 13.31 0.65
C THR A 45 13.82 12.85 -0.42
N PHE A 46 13.37 12.72 -1.68
CA PHE A 46 14.26 12.40 -2.80
C PHE A 46 15.32 13.47 -3.04
N MET A 47 14.97 14.76 -2.98
CA MET A 47 15.96 15.84 -3.09
C MET A 47 16.97 15.85 -1.93
N ALA A 48 16.52 15.54 -0.71
CA ALA A 48 17.39 15.37 0.44
C ALA A 48 18.32 14.14 0.30
N ASP A 49 17.80 13.02 -0.21
CA ASP A 49 18.58 11.82 -0.53
C ASP A 49 19.68 12.12 -1.58
N LEU A 50 19.43 13.08 -2.49
CA LEU A 50 20.40 13.60 -3.46
C LEU A 50 21.37 14.64 -2.88
N GLN A 51 21.26 14.95 -1.58
CA GLN A 51 22.10 15.92 -0.85
C GLN A 51 22.19 17.29 -1.52
N LEU A 52 21.07 17.76 -2.09
CA LEU A 52 21.01 19.09 -2.67
C LEU A 52 21.24 20.17 -1.61
N GLY A 53 22.06 21.17 -1.96
CA GLY A 53 22.25 22.37 -1.15
C GLY A 53 21.01 23.28 -1.20
N ARG A 54 21.04 24.40 -0.47
CA ARG A 54 19.87 25.30 -0.39
C ARG A 54 19.50 25.90 -1.75
N ASP A 55 20.49 26.32 -2.53
CA ASP A 55 20.24 26.97 -3.82
C ASP A 55 19.72 25.94 -4.85
N GLU A 56 20.20 24.70 -4.79
CA GLU A 56 19.70 23.58 -5.60
C GLU A 56 18.30 23.14 -5.18
N MET A 57 17.98 23.21 -3.88
CA MET A 57 16.63 22.93 -3.37
C MET A 57 15.60 23.95 -3.88
N ASP A 58 15.96 25.23 -3.95
CA ASP A 58 15.08 26.26 -4.53
C ASP A 58 14.81 26.00 -6.02
N ALA A 59 15.81 25.51 -6.76
CA ALA A 59 15.63 25.10 -8.15
C ALA A 59 14.81 23.80 -8.28
N ALA A 60 14.97 22.87 -7.33
CA ALA A 60 14.23 21.62 -7.30
C ALA A 60 12.73 21.83 -7.07
N ASP A 61 12.31 22.81 -6.27
CA ASP A 61 10.88 23.09 -6.07
C ASP A 61 10.15 23.43 -7.39
N LEU A 62 10.85 24.04 -8.36
CA LEU A 62 10.30 24.27 -9.71
C LEU A 62 10.04 22.95 -10.47
N LEU A 63 10.85 21.91 -10.24
CA LEU A 63 10.66 20.59 -10.87
C LEU A 63 9.38 19.92 -10.39
N LEU A 64 9.02 20.08 -9.11
CA LEU A 64 7.77 19.55 -8.57
C LEU A 64 6.55 20.25 -9.18
N ASP A 65 6.62 21.58 -9.34
CA ASP A 65 5.56 22.37 -9.98
C ASP A 65 5.39 22.02 -11.47
N ASP A 66 6.50 21.81 -12.18
CA ASP A 66 6.52 21.37 -13.58
C ASP A 66 5.95 19.95 -13.72
N TYR A 67 6.36 19.02 -12.86
CA TYR A 67 5.80 17.67 -12.80
C TYR A 67 4.29 17.71 -12.54
N ALA A 68 3.84 18.46 -11.52
CA ALA A 68 2.42 18.59 -11.20
C ALA A 68 1.62 19.20 -12.35
N THR A 69 2.19 20.19 -13.05
CA THR A 69 1.58 20.79 -14.24
C THR A 69 1.49 19.79 -15.41
N GLY A 70 2.54 19.02 -15.64
CA GLY A 70 2.54 17.92 -16.61
C GLY A 70 1.45 16.89 -16.29
N MET A 71 1.31 16.49 -15.03
CA MET A 71 0.28 15.54 -14.58
C MET A 71 -1.14 16.10 -14.72
N ARG A 72 -1.35 17.40 -14.45
CA ARG A 72 -2.63 18.07 -14.73
C ARG A 72 -2.98 18.05 -16.23
N GLN A 73 -1.99 18.22 -17.10
CA GLN A 73 -2.21 18.09 -18.54
C GLN A 73 -2.59 16.66 -18.94
N VAL A 74 -1.91 15.64 -18.39
CA VAL A 74 -2.27 14.22 -18.61
C VAL A 74 -3.73 13.97 -18.19
N LEU A 75 -4.15 14.51 -17.04
CA LEU A 75 -5.53 14.40 -16.57
C LEU A 75 -6.53 15.10 -17.49
N ALA A 76 -6.21 16.30 -17.97
CA ALA A 76 -7.05 17.03 -18.91
C ALA A 76 -7.21 16.25 -20.23
N ASP A 77 -6.11 15.75 -20.80
CA ASP A 77 -6.12 14.97 -22.03
C ASP A 77 -6.91 13.66 -21.88
N LEU A 78 -6.74 12.97 -20.74
CA LEU A 78 -7.54 11.78 -20.41
C LEU A 78 -9.03 12.10 -20.35
N ARG A 79 -9.41 13.22 -19.70
CA ARG A 79 -10.81 13.64 -19.61
C ARG A 79 -11.40 13.91 -20.98
N VAL A 80 -10.68 14.60 -21.86
CA VAL A 80 -11.10 14.86 -23.24
C VAL A 80 -11.29 13.55 -24.01
N LYS A 81 -10.33 12.61 -23.91
CA LYS A 81 -10.45 11.28 -24.55
C LYS A 81 -11.65 10.49 -24.04
N GLN A 82 -11.98 10.62 -22.75
CA GLN A 82 -13.04 9.86 -22.10
C GLN A 82 -14.42 10.52 -22.15
N GLU A 83 -14.51 11.83 -22.47
CA GLU A 83 -15.72 12.64 -22.33
C GLU A 83 -16.92 11.99 -23.04
N ARG A 84 -16.78 11.75 -24.35
CA ARG A 84 -17.84 11.13 -25.16
C ARG A 84 -18.30 9.79 -24.58
N ASP A 85 -17.35 8.91 -24.25
CA ASP A 85 -17.68 7.55 -23.82
C ASP A 85 -18.27 7.51 -22.41
N ARG A 86 -17.82 8.41 -21.52
CA ARG A 86 -18.42 8.63 -20.20
C ARG A 86 -19.84 9.16 -20.32
N GLU A 87 -20.07 10.20 -21.12
CA GLU A 87 -21.40 10.77 -21.31
C GLU A 87 -22.40 9.74 -21.83
N GLN A 88 -21.98 8.89 -22.78
CA GLN A 88 -22.82 7.80 -23.29
C GLN A 88 -23.09 6.75 -22.21
N LEU A 89 -22.08 6.38 -21.42
CA LEU A 89 -22.26 5.41 -20.33
C LEU A 89 -23.18 5.95 -19.23
N ASP A 90 -22.98 7.19 -18.80
CA ASP A 90 -23.79 7.86 -17.78
C ASP A 90 -25.24 8.04 -18.26
N ALA A 91 -25.43 8.48 -19.51
CA ALA A 91 -26.77 8.56 -20.10
C ALA A 91 -27.47 7.19 -20.17
N ALA A 92 -26.72 6.11 -20.41
CA ALA A 92 -27.28 4.76 -20.41
C ALA A 92 -27.62 4.28 -19.00
N LEU A 93 -26.76 4.57 -18.01
CA LEU A 93 -27.00 4.23 -16.59
C LEU A 93 -28.18 5.01 -16.01
N ASP A 94 -28.38 6.26 -16.42
CA ASP A 94 -29.53 7.10 -16.07
C ASP A 94 -30.82 6.72 -16.83
N GLY A 95 -30.75 5.76 -17.76
CA GLY A 95 -31.87 5.35 -18.60
C GLY A 95 -32.29 6.37 -19.67
N ARG A 96 -31.49 7.41 -19.91
CA ARG A 96 -31.71 8.43 -20.95
C ARG A 96 -31.51 7.89 -22.36
N ILE A 97 -30.64 6.89 -22.53
CA ILE A 97 -30.44 6.16 -23.78
C ILE A 97 -30.49 4.65 -23.54
N ARG A 98 -30.81 3.88 -24.59
CA ARG A 98 -30.73 2.41 -24.56
C ARG A 98 -29.51 1.94 -25.34
N LEU A 99 -28.56 1.32 -24.65
CA LEU A 99 -27.41 0.66 -25.25
C LEU A 99 -27.53 -0.85 -25.11
N SER A 100 -27.01 -1.59 -26.10
CA SER A 100 -26.84 -3.04 -25.96
C SER A 100 -25.77 -3.37 -24.92
N ALA A 101 -25.79 -4.59 -24.39
CA ALA A 101 -24.75 -5.06 -23.48
C ALA A 101 -23.34 -5.02 -24.12
N ASP A 102 -23.28 -5.20 -25.44
CA ASP A 102 -22.03 -5.14 -26.21
C ASP A 102 -21.54 -3.69 -26.36
N ALA A 103 -22.43 -2.74 -26.65
CA ALA A 103 -22.08 -1.32 -26.71
C ALA A 103 -21.59 -0.79 -25.34
N ILE A 104 -22.23 -1.18 -24.23
CA ILE A 104 -21.76 -0.84 -22.87
C ILE A 104 -20.36 -1.43 -22.62
N ARG A 105 -20.10 -2.65 -23.09
CA ARG A 105 -18.80 -3.30 -22.95
C ARG A 105 -17.73 -2.57 -23.75
N GLU A 106 -18.02 -2.20 -25.01
CA GLU A 106 -17.11 -1.44 -25.88
C GLU A 106 -16.74 -0.08 -25.28
N LEU A 107 -17.72 0.68 -24.76
CA LEU A 107 -17.46 1.94 -24.06
C LEU A 107 -16.55 1.73 -22.84
N ARG A 108 -16.83 0.71 -22.02
CA ARG A 108 -15.98 0.39 -20.85
C ARG A 108 -14.56 0.00 -21.27
N LEU A 109 -14.40 -0.75 -22.35
CA LEU A 109 -13.09 -1.11 -22.89
C LEU A 109 -12.32 0.13 -23.37
N SER A 110 -12.98 1.00 -24.15
CA SER A 110 -12.41 2.26 -24.63
C SER A 110 -11.92 3.15 -23.48
N LEU A 111 -12.75 3.34 -22.44
CA LEU A 111 -12.39 4.11 -21.25
C LEU A 111 -11.14 3.54 -20.54
N ARG A 112 -11.00 2.21 -20.46
CA ARG A 112 -9.83 1.56 -19.86
C ARG A 112 -8.58 1.72 -20.73
N MET A 113 -8.71 1.60 -22.04
CA MET A 113 -7.60 1.82 -22.97
C MET A 113 -7.07 3.26 -22.90
N ALA A 114 -7.95 4.25 -22.77
CA ALA A 114 -7.55 5.66 -22.61
C ALA A 114 -6.70 5.89 -21.34
N VAL A 115 -7.02 5.21 -20.22
CA VAL A 115 -6.20 5.27 -19.00
C VAL A 115 -4.82 4.67 -19.25
N ARG A 116 -4.77 3.48 -19.89
CA ARG A 116 -3.52 2.77 -20.22
C ARG A 116 -2.56 3.60 -21.07
N GLU A 117 -3.07 4.41 -21.98
CA GLU A 117 -2.25 5.32 -22.80
C GLU A 117 -1.69 6.49 -21.98
N SER A 118 -2.52 7.07 -21.10
CA SER A 118 -2.17 8.25 -20.30
C SER A 118 -1.06 7.95 -19.28
N TRP A 119 -1.05 6.73 -18.80
CA TRP A 119 -0.03 6.08 -17.99
C TRP A 119 1.39 6.15 -18.55
N LYS A 120 1.57 5.95 -19.86
CA LYS A 120 2.90 6.09 -20.48
C LYS A 120 3.42 7.52 -20.37
N VAL A 121 2.56 8.50 -20.59
CA VAL A 121 2.91 9.92 -20.49
C VAL A 121 3.22 10.31 -19.04
N ALA A 122 2.47 9.77 -18.07
CA ALA A 122 2.75 9.98 -16.65
C ALA A 122 4.13 9.41 -16.23
N ASP A 123 4.52 8.25 -16.76
CA ASP A 123 5.86 7.69 -16.52
C ASP A 123 6.97 8.57 -17.11
N GLU A 124 6.75 9.11 -18.31
CA GLU A 124 7.68 10.06 -18.96
C GLU A 124 7.86 11.32 -18.09
N ARG A 125 6.77 11.86 -17.50
CA ARG A 125 6.85 13.00 -16.57
C ARG A 125 7.64 12.69 -15.30
N LEU A 126 7.45 11.51 -14.71
CA LEU A 126 8.24 11.09 -13.55
C LEU A 126 9.72 10.97 -13.92
N GLN A 127 10.02 10.36 -15.07
CA GLN A 127 11.39 10.14 -15.53
C GLN A 127 12.09 11.48 -15.79
N GLU A 128 11.42 12.45 -16.44
CA GLU A 128 11.93 13.81 -16.63
C GLU A 128 12.28 14.48 -15.29
N MET A 129 11.37 14.41 -14.31
CA MET A 129 11.59 14.98 -12.97
C MET A 129 12.81 14.34 -12.27
N ILE A 130 12.97 13.02 -12.38
CA ILE A 130 14.11 12.29 -11.83
C ILE A 130 15.40 12.72 -12.50
N GLU A 131 15.43 12.77 -13.84
CA GLU A 131 16.61 13.15 -14.61
C GLU A 131 17.08 14.56 -14.22
N TRP A 132 16.18 15.54 -14.21
CA TRP A 132 16.52 16.90 -13.80
C TRP A 132 16.97 16.97 -12.34
N GLY A 133 16.31 16.25 -11.43
CA GLY A 133 16.74 16.17 -10.03
C GLY A 133 18.16 15.60 -9.89
N THR A 134 18.49 14.54 -10.61
CA THR A 134 19.84 13.96 -10.59
C THR A 134 20.91 14.88 -11.20
N LEU A 135 20.55 15.69 -12.22
CA LEU A 135 21.45 16.68 -12.81
C LEU A 135 21.79 17.83 -11.86
N LEU A 136 20.89 18.18 -10.94
CA LEU A 136 21.16 19.19 -9.90
C LEU A 136 22.11 18.68 -8.82
N SER A 137 22.26 17.36 -8.67
CA SER A 137 23.05 16.76 -7.62
C SER A 137 24.53 16.60 -8.00
N THR A 138 25.41 16.89 -7.04
CA THR A 138 26.86 16.69 -7.19
C THR A 138 27.36 15.40 -6.55
N VAL A 139 26.47 14.55 -6.02
CA VAL A 139 26.85 13.28 -5.40
C VAL A 139 27.25 12.25 -6.45
N ASP A 140 27.94 11.19 -6.02
CA ASP A 140 28.37 10.13 -6.92
C ASP A 140 27.19 9.31 -7.46
N SER A 141 27.42 8.63 -8.59
CA SER A 141 26.38 7.85 -9.28
C SER A 141 25.77 6.73 -8.43
N ALA A 142 26.51 6.15 -7.47
CA ALA A 142 25.94 5.12 -6.60
C ALA A 142 24.94 5.74 -5.62
N THR A 143 25.27 6.89 -5.03
CA THR A 143 24.35 7.65 -4.17
C THR A 143 23.10 8.10 -4.94
N GLN A 144 23.25 8.61 -6.17
CA GLN A 144 22.12 8.96 -7.03
C GLN A 144 21.21 7.75 -7.31
N SER A 145 21.79 6.60 -7.64
CA SER A 145 21.05 5.36 -7.90
C SER A 145 20.25 4.90 -6.68
N ILE A 146 20.82 5.02 -5.48
CA ILE A 146 20.11 4.72 -4.22
C ILE A 146 18.93 5.69 -4.02
N ALA A 147 19.13 6.99 -4.22
CA ALA A 147 18.08 8.01 -4.07
C ALA A 147 16.91 7.76 -5.03
N VAL A 148 17.21 7.51 -6.31
CA VAL A 148 16.19 7.16 -7.32
C VAL A 148 15.47 5.87 -6.94
N GLY A 149 16.21 4.87 -6.44
CA GLY A 149 15.63 3.64 -5.95
C GLY A 149 14.64 3.86 -4.82
N ARG A 150 14.99 4.66 -3.82
CA ARG A 150 14.11 5.03 -2.70
C ARG A 150 12.86 5.77 -3.16
N LEU A 151 12.99 6.72 -4.09
CA LEU A 151 11.83 7.40 -4.68
C LEU A 151 10.89 6.40 -5.36
N HIS A 152 11.43 5.51 -6.20
CA HIS A 152 10.62 4.47 -6.84
C HIS A 152 9.90 3.60 -5.81
N ARG A 153 10.59 3.17 -4.75
CA ARG A 153 9.95 2.38 -3.68
C ARG A 153 8.79 3.13 -3.04
N ARG A 154 8.96 4.38 -2.66
CA ARG A 154 7.88 5.21 -2.11
C ARG A 154 6.72 5.31 -3.10
N VAL A 155 6.96 5.87 -4.28
CA VAL A 155 5.92 6.16 -5.26
C VAL A 155 5.17 4.91 -5.72
N TYR A 156 5.89 3.81 -5.94
CA TYR A 156 5.31 2.62 -6.56
C TYR A 156 4.87 1.53 -5.56
N LEU A 157 5.52 1.39 -4.40
CA LEU A 157 5.07 0.44 -3.38
C LEU A 157 3.98 1.04 -2.51
N THR A 158 4.04 2.34 -2.16
CA THR A 158 3.08 2.96 -1.23
C THR A 158 1.93 3.68 -1.95
N GLY A 159 2.12 4.14 -3.19
CA GLY A 159 1.14 4.89 -3.97
C GLY A 159 -0.13 4.13 -4.38
N HIS A 160 -0.15 2.79 -4.24
CA HIS A 160 -1.29 1.93 -4.62
C HIS A 160 -2.41 1.84 -3.57
N GLY A 161 -2.44 2.74 -2.59
CA GLY A 161 -3.51 2.80 -1.59
C GLY A 161 -3.55 1.57 -0.70
N ARG A 162 -2.57 1.43 0.20
CA ARG A 162 -2.56 0.50 1.37
C ARG A 162 -2.95 -0.97 1.12
N ALA A 163 -3.04 -1.42 -0.13
CA ALA A 163 -3.37 -2.78 -0.48
C ALA A 163 -2.24 -3.36 -1.35
N GLY A 164 -1.15 -3.75 -0.70
CA GLY A 164 -0.41 -4.92 -1.18
C GLY A 164 1.12 -4.85 -1.23
N LEU A 165 1.78 -3.74 -0.92
CA LEU A 165 3.24 -3.65 -0.99
C LEU A 165 3.81 -2.89 0.22
N VAL A 166 4.76 -3.53 0.91
CA VAL A 166 5.38 -3.07 2.14
C VAL A 166 6.88 -2.89 1.91
N ASP A 167 7.42 -1.72 2.24
CA ASP A 167 8.87 -1.50 2.30
C ASP A 167 9.38 -1.95 3.69
N VAL A 168 10.34 -2.89 3.71
CA VAL A 168 10.94 -3.35 4.98
C VAL A 168 11.71 -2.22 5.65
N GLY A 169 12.28 -1.30 4.87
CA GLY A 169 12.94 -0.10 5.38
C GLY A 169 11.98 0.83 6.13
N GLU A 170 10.74 0.97 5.65
CA GLU A 170 9.69 1.73 6.36
C GLU A 170 9.25 1.00 7.62
N LEU A 171 9.10 -0.34 7.58
CA LEU A 171 8.75 -1.12 8.78
C LEU A 171 9.76 -0.97 9.91
N VAL A 172 11.04 -0.82 9.57
CA VAL A 172 12.13 -0.65 10.53
C VAL A 172 12.08 0.72 11.20
N ALA A 173 11.70 1.77 10.48
CA ALA A 173 11.67 3.14 11.02
C ALA A 173 10.69 3.30 12.20
N ASP A 174 9.60 2.55 12.20
CA ASP A 174 8.54 2.61 13.22
C ASP A 174 8.61 1.46 14.26
N ALA A 175 9.73 0.74 14.31
CA ALA A 175 9.87 -0.49 15.11
C ALA A 175 10.50 -0.23 16.49
N GLU A 176 9.65 -0.02 17.50
CA GLU A 176 10.05 0.07 18.93
C GLU A 176 10.84 -1.16 19.38
N GLU A 177 10.54 -2.35 18.83
CA GLU A 177 11.25 -3.58 19.17
C GLU A 177 12.71 -3.62 18.69
N LEU A 178 13.14 -2.67 17.84
CA LEU A 178 14.50 -2.55 17.33
C LEU A 178 15.35 -1.54 18.12
N GLU A 179 14.80 -0.84 19.13
CA GLU A 179 15.49 0.23 19.88
C GLU A 179 16.82 -0.21 20.52
N ASP A 180 16.91 -1.48 20.94
CA ASP A 180 18.11 -2.05 21.57
C ASP A 180 19.17 -2.52 20.54
N ILE A 181 18.89 -2.43 19.24
CA ILE A 181 19.84 -2.79 18.18
C ILE A 181 20.62 -1.54 17.76
N ASP A 182 21.95 -1.65 17.78
CA ASP A 182 22.84 -0.63 17.24
C ASP A 182 22.51 -0.30 15.76
N GLU A 183 22.41 1.00 15.44
CA GLU A 183 21.99 1.49 14.14
C GLU A 183 22.91 1.01 13.01
N ALA A 184 24.23 0.91 13.25
CA ALA A 184 25.16 0.43 12.23
C ALA A 184 24.93 -1.05 11.91
N THR A 185 24.60 -1.86 12.92
CA THR A 185 24.26 -3.28 12.76
C THR A 185 22.97 -3.46 11.96
N LEU A 186 21.94 -2.67 12.30
CA LEU A 186 20.66 -2.69 11.60
C LEU A 186 20.80 -2.23 10.13
N ARG A 187 21.58 -1.18 9.88
CA ARG A 187 21.87 -0.69 8.53
C ARG A 187 22.64 -1.73 7.71
N ALA A 188 23.58 -2.46 8.33
CA ALA A 188 24.28 -3.55 7.65
C ALA A 188 23.34 -4.70 7.25
N ALA A 189 22.35 -5.02 8.09
CA ALA A 189 21.34 -6.04 7.76
C ALA A 189 20.40 -5.61 6.62
N LEU A 190 20.17 -4.31 6.45
CA LEU A 190 19.32 -3.74 5.40
C LEU A 190 20.05 -3.43 4.09
N ALA A 191 21.38 -3.33 4.10
CA ALA A 191 22.15 -2.85 2.94
C ALA A 191 21.86 -3.62 1.64
N THR A 192 21.85 -4.96 1.71
CA THR A 192 21.55 -5.81 0.53
C THR A 192 20.10 -5.64 0.06
N TYR A 193 19.17 -5.47 0.99
CA TYR A 193 17.77 -5.21 0.68
C TYR A 193 17.63 -3.89 -0.07
N GLU A 194 18.15 -2.80 0.50
CA GLU A 194 18.03 -1.46 -0.07
C GLU A 194 18.54 -1.38 -1.51
N GLN A 195 19.63 -2.09 -1.79
CA GLN A 195 20.21 -2.16 -3.13
C GLN A 195 19.39 -3.01 -4.11
N SER A 196 18.81 -4.13 -3.65
CA SER A 196 18.18 -5.12 -4.52
C SER A 196 16.70 -4.85 -4.82
N ILE A 197 15.98 -4.25 -3.86
CA ILE A 197 14.52 -4.11 -3.96
C ILE A 197 14.10 -3.01 -4.94
N SER A 198 14.92 -1.98 -5.15
CA SER A 198 14.56 -0.79 -5.93
C SER A 198 14.23 -1.09 -7.40
N THR A 199 15.07 -1.87 -8.08
CA THR A 199 14.81 -2.31 -9.46
C THR A 199 13.60 -3.24 -9.52
N THR A 200 13.55 -4.21 -8.60
CA THR A 200 12.44 -5.18 -8.50
C THR A 200 11.09 -4.47 -8.28
N ALA A 201 11.06 -3.44 -7.44
CA ALA A 201 9.88 -2.66 -7.12
C ALA A 201 9.37 -1.85 -8.32
N ARG A 202 10.27 -1.20 -9.07
CA ARG A 202 9.90 -0.46 -10.28
C ARG A 202 9.29 -1.39 -11.34
N ASP A 203 9.98 -2.48 -11.66
CA ASP A 203 9.54 -3.41 -12.70
C ASP A 203 8.22 -4.09 -12.32
N ASP A 204 8.08 -4.47 -11.05
CA ASP A 204 6.85 -5.06 -10.53
C ASP A 204 5.68 -4.08 -10.58
N ALA A 205 5.88 -2.82 -10.18
CA ALA A 205 4.80 -1.84 -10.17
C ALA A 205 4.30 -1.49 -11.57
N LEU A 206 5.20 -1.35 -12.54
CA LEU A 206 4.82 -1.19 -13.96
C LEU A 206 4.01 -2.40 -14.44
N ALA A 207 4.45 -3.61 -14.08
CA ALA A 207 3.75 -4.84 -14.44
C ALA A 207 2.40 -5.02 -13.71
N VAL A 208 2.28 -4.57 -12.45
CA VAL A 208 1.04 -4.60 -11.66
C VAL A 208 0.03 -3.62 -12.22
N ARG A 209 0.45 -2.39 -12.52
CA ARG A 209 -0.36 -1.36 -13.16
C ARG A 209 -0.94 -1.90 -14.48
N GLU A 210 -0.08 -2.45 -15.34
CA GLU A 210 -0.49 -3.04 -16.62
C GLU A 210 -1.43 -4.26 -16.43
N ALA A 211 -1.13 -5.13 -15.47
CA ALA A 211 -1.96 -6.29 -15.15
C ALA A 211 -3.36 -5.90 -14.66
N LYS A 212 -3.50 -4.78 -13.93
CA LYS A 212 -4.79 -4.28 -13.44
C LYS A 212 -5.73 -3.89 -14.58
N ILE A 213 -5.24 -3.18 -15.59
CA ILE A 213 -6.05 -2.89 -16.78
C ILE A 213 -6.30 -4.15 -17.60
N THR A 214 -5.30 -5.00 -17.75
CA THR A 214 -5.44 -6.25 -18.52
C THR A 214 -6.47 -7.20 -17.88
N ASP A 215 -6.50 -7.32 -16.55
CA ASP A 215 -7.52 -8.12 -15.85
C ASP A 215 -8.91 -7.50 -16.01
N ALA A 216 -9.03 -6.17 -15.93
CA ALA A 216 -10.31 -5.49 -16.17
C ALA A 216 -10.82 -5.72 -17.60
N ILE A 217 -9.94 -5.67 -18.61
CA ILE A 217 -10.26 -5.98 -20.01
C ILE A 217 -10.66 -7.46 -20.16
N ALA A 218 -9.86 -8.38 -19.63
CA ALA A 218 -10.12 -9.81 -19.69
C ALA A 218 -11.44 -10.18 -18.99
N SER A 219 -11.76 -9.54 -17.86
CA SER A 219 -13.03 -9.67 -17.15
C SER A 219 -14.21 -9.21 -18.01
N LEU A 220 -14.11 -8.04 -18.66
CA LEU A 220 -15.14 -7.55 -19.59
C LEU A 220 -15.35 -8.50 -20.78
N GLN A 221 -14.28 -9.10 -21.29
CA GLN A 221 -14.29 -10.06 -22.40
C GLN A 221 -14.64 -11.49 -21.97
N ARG A 222 -14.75 -11.76 -20.67
CA ARG A 222 -14.95 -13.10 -20.09
C ARG A 222 -13.84 -14.10 -20.45
N ASP A 223 -12.62 -13.62 -20.60
CA ASP A 223 -11.46 -14.45 -20.91
C ASP A 223 -10.84 -15.04 -19.62
N ALA A 224 -11.33 -16.21 -19.22
CA ALA A 224 -10.83 -16.90 -18.03
C ALA A 224 -9.36 -17.32 -18.15
N ALA A 225 -8.87 -17.61 -19.37
CA ALA A 225 -7.48 -18.03 -19.58
C ALA A 225 -6.51 -16.86 -19.37
N ALA A 226 -6.85 -15.68 -19.90
CA ALA A 226 -6.09 -14.46 -19.65
C ALA A 226 -6.05 -14.11 -18.16
N ARG A 227 -7.19 -14.16 -17.45
CA ARG A 227 -7.23 -13.89 -16.00
C ARG A 227 -6.39 -14.89 -15.20
N ALA A 228 -6.44 -16.18 -15.53
CA ALA A 228 -5.60 -17.19 -14.89
C ALA A 228 -4.10 -16.99 -15.19
N SER A 229 -3.75 -16.53 -16.40
CA SER A 229 -2.37 -16.18 -16.75
C SER A 229 -1.86 -14.98 -15.93
N LEU A 230 -2.69 -13.94 -15.78
CA LEU A 230 -2.37 -12.77 -14.96
C LEU A 230 -2.14 -13.12 -13.48
N GLN A 231 -2.92 -14.07 -12.93
CA GLN A 231 -2.70 -14.58 -11.56
C GLN A 231 -1.33 -15.25 -11.42
N ARG A 232 -0.97 -16.14 -12.37
CA ARG A 232 0.36 -16.80 -12.36
C ARG A 232 1.49 -15.78 -12.45
N ALA A 233 1.36 -14.79 -13.33
CA ALA A 233 2.33 -13.71 -13.44
C ALA A 233 2.42 -12.87 -12.16
N SER A 234 1.29 -12.54 -11.52
CA SER A 234 1.27 -11.83 -10.24
C SER A 234 1.96 -12.61 -9.12
N ALA A 235 1.70 -13.91 -9.04
CA ALA A 235 2.31 -14.77 -8.05
C ALA A 235 3.83 -14.94 -8.26
N GLU A 236 4.30 -15.01 -9.50
CA GLU A 236 5.73 -15.04 -9.81
C GLU A 236 6.43 -13.72 -9.42
N ARG A 237 5.81 -12.58 -9.74
CA ARG A 237 6.35 -11.28 -9.30
C ARG A 237 6.41 -11.16 -7.78
N TRP A 238 5.36 -11.60 -7.09
CA TRP A 238 5.34 -11.68 -5.64
C TRP A 238 6.47 -12.57 -5.11
N ARG A 239 6.73 -13.73 -5.73
CA ARG A 239 7.80 -14.65 -5.32
C ARG A 239 9.18 -13.99 -5.45
N ILE A 240 9.46 -13.33 -6.57
CA ILE A 240 10.73 -12.64 -6.81
C ILE A 240 10.94 -11.54 -5.76
N ARG A 241 9.93 -10.70 -5.53
CA ARG A 241 9.98 -9.61 -4.56
C ARG A 241 10.15 -10.11 -3.12
N MET A 242 9.37 -11.12 -2.73
CA MET A 242 9.45 -11.71 -1.39
C MET A 242 10.79 -12.38 -1.12
N ALA A 243 11.46 -12.94 -2.14
CA ALA A 243 12.80 -13.49 -1.95
C ALA A 243 13.80 -12.42 -1.48
N VAL A 244 13.66 -11.18 -1.97
CA VAL A 244 14.48 -10.04 -1.55
C VAL A 244 14.09 -9.57 -0.14
N GLN A 245 12.79 -9.54 0.17
CA GLN A 245 12.28 -9.09 1.49
C GLN A 245 12.53 -10.12 2.60
N ASP A 246 12.32 -11.41 2.35
CA ASP A 246 12.47 -12.49 3.34
C ASP A 246 13.91 -12.59 3.85
N ALA A 247 14.91 -12.28 3.01
CA ALA A 247 16.31 -12.23 3.43
C ALA A 247 16.55 -11.12 4.48
N ALA A 248 15.98 -9.92 4.26
CA ALA A 248 16.08 -8.80 5.19
C ALA A 248 15.34 -9.08 6.50
N ILE A 249 14.12 -9.60 6.39
CA ILE A 249 13.28 -9.99 7.53
C ILE A 249 14.01 -11.04 8.38
N ALA A 250 14.62 -12.05 7.75
CA ALA A 250 15.35 -13.10 8.45
C ALA A 250 16.62 -12.57 9.12
N ALA A 251 17.36 -11.66 8.49
CA ALA A 251 18.53 -11.02 9.08
C ALA A 251 18.17 -10.24 10.35
N ILE A 252 17.13 -9.39 10.30
CA ILE A 252 16.65 -8.63 11.47
C ILE A 252 16.11 -9.57 12.55
N THR A 253 15.35 -10.59 12.17
CA THR A 253 14.84 -11.60 13.12
C THR A 253 15.98 -12.30 13.86
N SER A 254 17.06 -12.63 13.16
CA SER A 254 18.24 -13.27 13.76
C SER A 254 18.94 -12.35 14.74
N LEU A 255 19.10 -11.06 14.42
CA LEU A 255 19.68 -10.07 15.33
C LEU A 255 18.86 -9.95 16.62
N LEU A 256 17.53 -9.87 16.48
CA LEU A 256 16.62 -9.80 17.61
C LEU A 256 16.65 -11.06 18.47
N LYS A 257 16.68 -12.25 17.87
CA LYS A 257 16.68 -13.51 18.62
C LYS A 257 17.94 -13.69 19.47
N THR A 258 19.06 -13.11 19.07
CA THR A 258 20.29 -13.11 19.87
C THR A 258 20.14 -12.31 21.17
N ASN A 259 19.30 -11.27 21.18
CA ASN A 259 19.19 -10.32 22.28
C ASN A 259 17.90 -10.48 23.10
N ASN A 260 16.77 -10.77 22.45
CA ASN A 260 15.44 -10.77 23.06
C ASN A 260 14.40 -11.55 22.22
N ASP A 261 13.99 -12.73 22.70
CA ASP A 261 12.96 -13.58 22.07
C ASP A 261 11.57 -12.90 22.00
N GLU A 262 11.25 -11.98 22.91
CA GLU A 262 10.01 -11.20 22.83
C GLU A 262 10.06 -10.17 21.71
N ALA A 263 11.16 -9.44 21.59
CA ALA A 263 11.35 -8.46 20.52
C ALA A 263 11.34 -9.14 19.13
N SER A 264 11.98 -10.31 19.02
CA SER A 264 11.93 -11.14 17.80
C SER A 264 10.49 -11.53 17.43
N ARG A 265 9.65 -11.88 18.42
CA ARG A 265 8.22 -12.17 18.19
C ARG A 265 7.44 -10.94 17.75
N LYS A 266 7.65 -9.77 18.39
CA LYS A 266 7.00 -8.50 18.01
C LYS A 266 7.33 -8.11 16.57
N TRP A 267 8.59 -8.27 16.16
CA TRP A 267 9.03 -8.03 14.78
C TRP A 267 8.31 -8.94 13.77
N ILE A 268 8.22 -10.24 14.05
CA ILE A 268 7.50 -11.19 13.18
C ILE A 268 6.02 -10.82 13.09
N ASP A 269 5.39 -10.45 14.21
CA ASP A 269 3.99 -10.02 14.24
C ASP A 269 3.78 -8.74 13.42
N ARG A 270 4.68 -7.76 13.53
CA ARG A 270 4.69 -6.53 12.71
C ARG A 270 4.80 -6.84 11.23
N VAL A 271 5.77 -7.66 10.84
CA VAL A 271 5.97 -8.08 9.45
C VAL A 271 4.71 -8.79 8.93
N ASN A 272 4.16 -9.73 9.67
CA ASN A 272 2.95 -10.44 9.23
C ASN A 272 1.74 -9.50 9.12
N ALA A 273 1.58 -8.55 10.05
CA ALA A 273 0.52 -7.54 10.00
C ALA A 273 0.62 -6.66 8.75
N ALA A 274 1.83 -6.26 8.38
CA ALA A 274 2.06 -5.43 7.22
C ALA A 274 1.85 -6.21 5.90
N PHE A 275 2.41 -7.41 5.79
CA PHE A 275 2.41 -8.19 4.55
C PHE A 275 1.11 -8.99 4.33
N PHE A 276 0.39 -9.32 5.40
CA PHE A 276 -0.85 -10.10 5.37
C PHE A 276 -1.96 -9.42 6.20
N PRO A 277 -2.36 -8.19 5.85
CA PRO A 277 -3.35 -7.44 6.63
C PRO A 277 -4.72 -8.11 6.67
N SER A 278 -5.09 -8.90 5.64
CA SER A 278 -6.33 -9.70 5.62
C SER A 278 -6.36 -10.81 6.68
N VAL A 279 -5.20 -11.20 7.21
CA VAL A 279 -5.04 -12.24 8.23
C VAL A 279 -4.75 -11.67 9.60
N CYS A 280 -4.00 -10.57 9.64
CA CYS A 280 -3.40 -10.02 10.84
C CYS A 280 -3.98 -8.65 11.25
N SER A 281 -5.16 -8.29 10.75
CA SER A 281 -5.86 -7.06 11.15
C SER A 281 -6.05 -6.98 12.68
N PRO A 282 -6.10 -5.75 13.24
CA PRO A 282 -6.47 -5.54 14.63
C PRO A 282 -7.84 -6.18 14.93
N LEU A 283 -7.95 -6.84 16.08
CA LEU A 283 -9.17 -7.51 16.49
C LEU A 283 -10.11 -6.54 17.20
N ASP A 284 -11.38 -6.54 16.84
CA ASP A 284 -12.44 -5.80 17.56
C ASP A 284 -12.44 -6.13 19.06
N ALA A 285 -12.12 -7.38 19.42
CA ALA A 285 -12.00 -7.83 20.80
C ALA A 285 -10.84 -7.15 21.54
N ILE A 286 -9.70 -6.96 20.88
CA ILE A 286 -8.52 -6.27 21.46
C ILE A 286 -8.81 -4.79 21.61
N ILE A 287 -9.42 -4.15 20.60
CA ILE A 287 -9.85 -2.75 20.67
C ILE A 287 -10.83 -2.55 21.84
N ALA A 288 -11.77 -3.48 22.02
CA ALA A 288 -12.70 -3.45 23.14
C ALA A 288 -12.00 -3.66 24.49
N MET A 289 -11.02 -4.57 24.58
CA MET A 289 -10.21 -4.78 25.78
C MET A 289 -9.39 -3.54 26.13
N ASP A 290 -8.73 -2.90 25.15
CA ASP A 290 -7.95 -1.68 25.36
C ASP A 290 -8.82 -0.52 25.83
N TRP A 291 -10.06 -0.45 25.32
CA TRP A 291 -11.04 0.51 25.81
C TRP A 291 -11.41 0.24 27.27
N ILE A 292 -11.63 -1.03 27.65
CA ILE A 292 -11.91 -1.44 29.05
C ILE A 292 -10.72 -1.11 29.94
N ALA A 293 -9.49 -1.40 29.52
CA ALA A 293 -8.29 -1.09 30.30
C ALA A 293 -8.16 0.40 30.63
N LYS A 294 -8.67 1.29 29.76
CA LYS A 294 -8.63 2.75 29.94
C LYS A 294 -9.82 3.32 30.72
N ASN A 295 -10.99 2.67 30.68
CA ASN A 295 -12.26 3.27 31.12
C ASN A 295 -13.09 2.40 32.07
N GLY A 296 -12.78 1.11 32.15
CA GLY A 296 -13.44 0.14 33.01
C GLY A 296 -12.85 0.09 34.41
N ASP A 297 -13.51 -0.66 35.28
CA ASP A 297 -12.95 -0.97 36.59
C ASP A 297 -11.90 -2.11 36.54
N ALA A 298 -11.23 -2.35 37.67
CA ALA A 298 -10.20 -3.38 37.77
C ALA A 298 -10.74 -4.80 37.52
N ALA A 299 -12.00 -5.06 37.87
CA ALA A 299 -12.62 -6.37 37.67
C ALA A 299 -12.96 -6.61 36.19
N GLN A 300 -13.51 -5.58 35.52
CA GLN A 300 -13.76 -5.60 34.08
C GLN A 300 -12.45 -5.81 33.30
N THR A 301 -11.38 -5.10 33.69
CA THR A 301 -10.06 -5.24 33.07
C THR A 301 -9.50 -6.66 33.20
N ALA A 302 -9.53 -7.22 34.41
CA ALA A 302 -9.04 -8.58 34.65
C ALA A 302 -9.85 -9.63 33.88
N GLN A 303 -11.17 -9.49 33.83
CA GLN A 303 -12.06 -10.41 33.11
C GLN A 303 -11.91 -10.29 31.60
N SER A 304 -11.74 -9.07 31.05
CA SER A 304 -11.51 -8.88 29.62
C SER A 304 -10.18 -9.48 29.18
N GLN A 305 -9.14 -9.39 30.01
CA GLN A 305 -7.87 -10.03 29.73
C GLN A 305 -8.01 -11.56 29.70
N ALA A 306 -8.72 -12.15 30.67
CA ALA A 306 -8.96 -13.59 30.73
C ALA A 306 -9.75 -14.10 29.51
N CYS A 307 -10.74 -13.35 29.03
CA CYS A 307 -11.48 -13.67 27.80
C CYS A 307 -10.58 -13.83 26.56
N ILE A 308 -9.44 -13.15 26.53
CA ILE A 308 -8.57 -13.05 25.35
C ILE A 308 -7.40 -14.04 25.46
N THR A 309 -6.76 -14.14 26.63
CA THR A 309 -5.53 -14.92 26.81
C THR A 309 -5.61 -16.35 26.25
N ASP A 310 -6.68 -17.09 26.58
CA ASP A 310 -6.83 -18.50 26.17
C ASP A 310 -7.02 -18.66 24.65
N SER A 311 -7.68 -17.70 24.01
CA SER A 311 -7.97 -17.74 22.57
C SER A 311 -6.83 -17.17 21.71
N MET A 312 -5.97 -16.32 22.30
CA MET A 312 -4.90 -15.66 21.55
C MET A 312 -3.84 -16.63 21.05
N GLU A 313 -3.48 -17.67 21.82
CA GLU A 313 -2.51 -18.66 21.35
C GLU A 313 -3.05 -19.42 20.12
N ARG A 314 -4.30 -19.90 20.20
CA ARG A 314 -4.95 -20.56 19.07
C ARG A 314 -5.07 -19.64 17.86
N LEU A 315 -5.44 -18.38 18.07
CA LEU A 315 -5.55 -17.40 16.98
C LEU A 315 -4.20 -17.15 16.31
N ARG A 316 -3.12 -17.03 17.09
CA ARG A 316 -1.75 -16.91 16.53
C ARG A 316 -1.39 -18.10 15.67
N THR A 317 -1.65 -19.33 16.14
CA THR A 317 -1.45 -20.55 15.34
C THR A 317 -2.24 -20.50 14.03
N LEU A 318 -3.53 -20.17 14.09
CA LEU A 318 -4.37 -20.07 12.90
C LEU A 318 -3.88 -18.99 11.92
N ARG A 319 -3.41 -17.84 12.42
CA ARG A 319 -2.81 -16.79 11.58
C ARG A 319 -1.53 -17.26 10.90
N SER A 320 -0.63 -17.91 11.63
CA SER A 320 0.60 -18.48 11.06
C SER A 320 0.30 -19.54 10.00
N GLU A 321 -0.67 -20.43 10.24
CA GLU A 321 -1.13 -21.41 9.25
C GLU A 321 -1.68 -20.74 7.99
N ALA A 322 -2.47 -19.67 8.14
CA ALA A 322 -3.04 -18.95 7.01
C ALA A 322 -1.98 -18.21 6.19
N VAL A 323 -0.99 -17.59 6.85
CA VAL A 323 0.17 -17.00 6.17
C VAL A 323 0.91 -18.07 5.37
N ALA A 324 1.14 -19.25 5.95
CA ALA A 324 1.75 -20.36 5.22
C ALA A 324 0.94 -20.80 4.00
N LEU A 325 -0.39 -20.89 4.13
CA LEU A 325 -1.31 -21.21 3.03
C LEU A 325 -1.30 -20.13 1.93
N LEU A 326 -1.30 -18.85 2.28
CA LEU A 326 -1.18 -17.75 1.32
C LEU A 326 0.13 -17.85 0.54
N ARG A 327 1.24 -18.11 1.23
CA ARG A 327 2.55 -18.35 0.58
C ARG A 327 2.54 -19.61 -0.29
N GLU A 328 1.86 -20.68 0.12
CA GLU A 328 1.68 -21.92 -0.67
C GLU A 328 0.87 -21.65 -1.95
N GLY A 329 -0.25 -20.93 -1.85
CA GLY A 329 -1.04 -20.50 -3.02
C GLY A 329 -0.21 -19.69 -4.01
N ARG A 330 0.62 -18.76 -3.53
CA ARG A 330 1.53 -18.00 -4.39
C ARG A 330 2.55 -18.89 -5.10
N LYS A 331 3.07 -19.95 -4.46
CA LYS A 331 3.94 -20.93 -5.14
C LYS A 331 3.21 -21.68 -6.26
N LEU A 332 1.90 -21.88 -6.11
CA LEU A 332 1.03 -22.48 -7.14
C LEU A 332 0.53 -21.47 -8.18
N GLY A 333 1.03 -20.23 -8.14
CA GLY A 333 0.73 -19.22 -9.13
C GLY A 333 -0.55 -18.44 -8.85
N VAL A 334 -1.00 -18.35 -7.59
CA VAL A 334 -2.28 -17.72 -7.28
C VAL A 334 -2.29 -16.91 -5.99
N ASP A 335 -3.04 -15.81 -5.98
CA ASP A 335 -3.44 -15.12 -4.76
C ASP A 335 -4.75 -15.72 -4.22
N LEU A 336 -4.72 -16.40 -3.06
CA LEU A 336 -5.91 -17.12 -2.58
C LEU A 336 -7.06 -16.18 -2.20
N ASP A 337 -6.78 -14.92 -1.91
CA ASP A 337 -7.80 -13.90 -1.60
C ASP A 337 -8.49 -13.35 -2.88
N HIS A 338 -7.96 -13.64 -4.08
CA HIS A 338 -8.49 -13.11 -5.32
C HIS A 338 -9.71 -13.91 -5.83
N ASP A 339 -10.67 -13.22 -6.46
CA ASP A 339 -11.87 -13.84 -7.06
C ASP A 339 -11.51 -14.89 -8.12
N ALA A 340 -10.52 -14.59 -8.97
CA ALA A 340 -10.01 -15.44 -10.03
C ALA A 340 -9.23 -16.66 -9.54
N ALA A 341 -8.96 -16.80 -8.23
CA ALA A 341 -8.16 -17.90 -7.75
C ALA A 341 -8.84 -19.27 -7.86
N SER A 342 -10.17 -19.33 -8.01
CA SER A 342 -10.89 -20.56 -8.35
C SER A 342 -10.64 -21.03 -9.80
N LEU A 343 -10.03 -20.20 -10.65
CA LEU A 343 -9.71 -20.54 -12.04
C LEU A 343 -8.42 -21.36 -12.17
N VAL A 344 -7.61 -21.46 -11.10
CA VAL A 344 -6.36 -22.24 -11.06
C VAL A 344 -6.61 -23.54 -10.31
N SER A 345 -6.89 -24.62 -11.06
CA SER A 345 -7.27 -25.92 -10.52
C SER A 345 -6.25 -26.51 -9.53
N GLU A 346 -4.97 -26.26 -9.80
CA GLU A 346 -3.81 -26.75 -9.06
C GLU A 346 -3.77 -26.20 -7.63
N ALA A 347 -4.41 -25.05 -7.38
CA ALA A 347 -4.45 -24.39 -6.09
C ALA A 347 -5.75 -24.64 -5.30
N MET A 348 -6.67 -25.44 -5.83
CA MET A 348 -8.01 -25.60 -5.23
C MET A 348 -7.95 -26.23 -3.83
N ASP A 349 -7.09 -27.23 -3.61
CA ASP A 349 -6.92 -27.85 -2.29
C ASP A 349 -6.44 -26.84 -1.25
N VAL A 350 -5.40 -26.08 -1.59
CA VAL A 350 -4.83 -25.03 -0.73
C VAL A 350 -5.88 -23.94 -0.44
N ARG A 351 -6.66 -23.55 -1.46
CA ARG A 351 -7.77 -22.60 -1.28
C ARG A 351 -8.82 -23.13 -0.30
N MET A 352 -9.20 -24.40 -0.39
CA MET A 352 -10.18 -25.00 0.52
C MET A 352 -9.66 -25.05 1.97
N ARG A 353 -8.37 -25.37 2.16
CA ARG A 353 -7.72 -25.31 3.47
C ARG A 353 -7.69 -23.87 4.02
N TYR A 354 -7.40 -22.89 3.17
CA TYR A 354 -7.40 -21.48 3.53
C TYR A 354 -8.80 -20.98 3.93
N LEU A 355 -9.84 -21.34 3.17
CA LEU A 355 -11.23 -21.00 3.51
C LEU A 355 -11.68 -21.63 4.84
N ARG A 356 -11.28 -22.89 5.11
CA ARG A 356 -11.54 -23.54 6.40
C ARG A 356 -10.87 -22.77 7.55
N ASN A 357 -9.58 -22.47 7.42
CA ASN A 357 -8.84 -21.70 8.42
C ASN A 357 -9.48 -20.32 8.63
N SER A 358 -9.86 -19.62 7.57
CA SER A 358 -10.56 -18.33 7.65
C SER A 358 -11.89 -18.43 8.43
N GLY A 359 -12.65 -19.51 8.21
CA GLY A 359 -13.86 -19.82 8.98
C GLY A 359 -13.57 -20.06 10.47
N GLU A 360 -12.54 -20.84 10.80
CA GLU A 360 -12.13 -21.10 12.18
C GLU A 360 -11.71 -19.81 12.90
N ARG A 361 -10.91 -18.95 12.26
CA ARG A 361 -10.55 -17.63 12.80
C ARG A 361 -11.78 -16.77 13.04
N SER A 362 -12.68 -16.69 12.06
CA SER A 362 -13.89 -15.86 12.17
C SER A 362 -14.79 -16.27 13.34
N VAL A 363 -14.86 -17.57 13.63
CA VAL A 363 -15.60 -18.08 14.80
C VAL A 363 -14.89 -17.66 16.09
N LEU A 364 -13.58 -17.90 16.17
CA LEU A 364 -12.77 -17.57 17.35
C LEU A 364 -12.80 -16.07 17.67
N GLU A 365 -12.61 -15.21 16.67
CA GLU A 365 -12.65 -13.75 16.82
C GLU A 365 -14.02 -13.27 17.31
N ARG A 366 -15.10 -13.89 16.82
CA ARG A 366 -16.46 -13.61 17.29
C ARG A 366 -16.68 -14.06 18.73
N GLU A 367 -16.17 -15.23 19.11
CA GLU A 367 -16.26 -15.73 20.48
C GLU A 367 -15.50 -14.83 21.46
N MET A 368 -14.29 -14.40 21.09
CA MET A 368 -13.50 -13.43 21.86
C MET A 368 -14.26 -12.10 22.02
N TYR A 369 -14.77 -11.53 20.93
CA TYR A 369 -15.52 -10.28 20.98
C TYR A 369 -16.79 -10.41 21.83
N ASN A 370 -17.52 -11.51 21.71
CA ASN A 370 -18.70 -11.79 22.54
C ASN A 370 -18.35 -11.96 24.03
N CYS A 371 -17.21 -12.57 24.35
CA CYS A 371 -16.75 -12.70 25.73
C CYS A 371 -16.49 -11.32 26.33
N VAL A 372 -15.72 -10.48 25.64
CA VAL A 372 -15.38 -9.12 26.10
C VAL A 372 -16.62 -8.23 26.19
N THR A 373 -17.50 -8.25 25.19
CA THR A 373 -18.67 -7.38 25.17
C THR A 373 -19.76 -7.74 26.19
N ARG A 374 -19.79 -8.98 26.68
CA ARG A 374 -20.67 -9.38 27.81
C ARG A 374 -20.32 -8.66 29.11
N LEU A 375 -19.08 -8.20 29.26
CA LEU A 375 -18.61 -7.47 30.44
C LEU A 375 -19.07 -6.00 30.45
N LEU A 376 -19.63 -5.52 29.34
CA LEU A 376 -19.93 -4.12 29.11
C LEU A 376 -21.42 -3.82 29.31
N SER A 377 -21.69 -2.65 29.89
CA SER A 377 -23.02 -2.04 29.85
C SER A 377 -23.37 -1.59 28.43
N ASP A 378 -24.65 -1.34 28.16
CA ASP A 378 -25.11 -0.91 26.84
C ASP A 378 -24.53 0.45 26.42
N GLY A 379 -24.28 1.35 27.38
CA GLY A 379 -23.59 2.61 27.14
C GLY A 379 -22.13 2.42 26.71
N GLN A 380 -21.41 1.48 27.34
CA GLN A 380 -20.02 1.15 26.98
C GLN A 380 -19.95 0.45 25.62
N LYS A 381 -20.88 -0.48 25.33
CA LYS A 381 -20.99 -1.12 24.00
C LYS A 381 -21.22 -0.07 22.90
N ALA A 382 -22.06 0.93 23.16
CA ALA A 382 -22.30 2.01 22.21
C ALA A 382 -21.04 2.86 21.97
N ALA A 383 -20.22 3.13 23.01
CA ALA A 383 -18.96 3.82 22.86
C ALA A 383 -17.96 3.03 22.00
N ILE A 384 -17.81 1.73 22.25
CA ILE A 384 -16.93 0.86 21.46
C ILE A 384 -17.40 0.75 20.01
N ARG A 385 -18.70 0.60 19.77
CA ARG A 385 -19.24 0.58 18.38
C ARG A 385 -18.92 1.86 17.62
N ARG A 386 -18.90 3.03 18.29
CA ARG A 386 -18.48 4.29 17.64
C ARG A 386 -17.00 4.27 17.28
N ILE A 387 -16.15 3.69 18.13
CA ILE A 387 -14.72 3.52 17.84
C ILE A 387 -14.53 2.61 16.62
N LEU A 388 -15.18 1.45 16.61
CA LEU A 388 -15.11 0.48 15.51
C LEU A 388 -15.69 1.04 14.19
N ALA A 389 -16.72 1.89 14.27
CA ALA A 389 -17.36 2.48 13.09
C ALA A 389 -16.52 3.57 12.39
N VAL A 390 -15.52 4.15 13.06
CA VAL A 390 -14.61 5.14 12.46
C VAL A 390 -13.58 4.48 11.54
N GLY A 391 -13.45 3.15 11.59
CA GLY A 391 -12.48 2.38 10.81
C GLY A 391 -11.07 2.54 11.38
N HIS A 392 -10.42 1.41 11.65
CA HIS A 392 -9.00 1.36 11.99
C HIS A 392 -8.18 0.94 10.79
#